data_AF-A0A225E7E1-F1
#
_entry.id   AF-A0A225E7E1-F1
#
_cell.length_a   1.000
_cell.length_b   1.000
_cell.length_c   1.000
_cell.angle_alpha   90.00
_cell.angle_beta   90.00
_cell.angle_gamma   90.00
#
_symmetry.space_group_name_H-M   'P 1'
#
loop_
_entity.id
_entity.type
_entity.pdbx_description
1 polymer ?
#
loop_
_entity_poly.entity_id
_entity_poly.type
_entity_poly.pdbx_seq_one_letter_code
_entity_poly.pdbx_strand_id
1 'polypeptide(L)'
;MDYLVETKAAELRQLEVEINAEIERLEAEISAQAAEMRSRVNARERALQADLVRCVAGNPFYDGTFDPTWRTSVVMDLTAAIDAGRFDRLPILADALEEAGCDDYRILTHCRAETHARGCWVVERVLGKVGSAV
;
A
#
# COMPACT_ATOMS: atom_id res chain seq x y z
N MET A 1 24.78 64.62 -16.16
CA MET A 1 25.35 63.34 -15.67
C MET A 1 24.37 62.69 -14.68
N ASP A 2 23.70 63.47 -13.82
CA ASP A 2 22.70 62.97 -12.84
C ASP A 2 21.49 62.24 -13.44
N TYR A 3 20.90 62.73 -14.53
CA TYR A 3 19.73 62.10 -15.15
C TYR A 3 19.98 60.63 -15.55
N LEU A 4 21.18 60.32 -16.04
CA LEU A 4 21.55 58.95 -16.45
C LEU A 4 21.74 58.00 -15.26
N VAL A 5 22.11 58.54 -14.09
CA VAL A 5 22.28 57.76 -12.86
C VAL A 5 20.91 57.46 -12.26
N GLU A 6 20.00 58.45 -12.26
CA GLU A 6 18.62 58.27 -11.78
C GLU A 6 17.82 57.28 -12.63
N THR A 7 17.97 57.32 -13.97
CA THR A 7 17.29 56.37 -14.87
C THR A 7 17.79 54.94 -14.66
N LYS A 8 19.11 54.72 -14.57
CA LYS A 8 19.67 53.40 -14.27
C LYS A 8 19.24 52.89 -12.90
N ALA A 9 19.18 53.76 -11.90
CA ALA A 9 18.70 53.39 -10.58
C ALA A 9 17.21 52.99 -10.60
N ALA A 10 16.38 53.63 -11.44
CA ALA A 10 14.99 53.24 -11.63
C ALA A 10 14.86 51.89 -12.37
N GLU A 11 15.65 51.67 -13.42
CA GLU A 11 15.70 50.40 -14.16
C GLU A 11 16.13 49.23 -13.26
N LEU A 12 17.15 49.42 -12.42
CA LEU A 12 17.59 48.39 -11.47
C LEU A 12 16.52 48.07 -10.43
N ARG A 13 15.84 49.09 -9.88
CA ARG A 13 14.72 48.87 -8.95
C ARG A 13 13.55 48.12 -9.62
N GLN A 14 13.26 48.44 -10.87
CA GLN A 14 12.22 47.75 -11.64
C GLN A 14 12.58 46.29 -11.88
N LEU A 15 13.83 46.02 -12.28
CA LEU A 15 14.33 44.66 -12.47
C LEU A 15 14.31 43.86 -11.17
N GLU A 16 14.66 44.47 -10.04
CA GLU A 16 14.58 43.83 -8.72
C GLU A 16 13.14 43.42 -8.38
N VAL A 17 12.16 44.29 -8.64
CA VAL A 17 10.74 43.97 -8.46
C VAL A 17 10.31 42.82 -9.34
N GLU A 18 10.72 42.81 -10.61
CA GLU A 18 10.40 41.74 -11.57
C GLU A 18 11.01 40.39 -11.16
N ILE A 19 12.28 40.40 -10.73
CA ILE A 19 12.98 39.20 -10.25
C ILE A 19 12.28 38.67 -8.99
N ASN A 20 11.97 39.52 -8.02
CA ASN A 20 11.31 39.10 -6.79
C ASN A 20 9.92 38.52 -7.07
N ALA A 21 9.15 39.14 -7.97
CA ALA A 21 7.85 38.61 -8.38
C ALA A 21 7.97 37.25 -9.09
N GLU A 22 9.02 37.03 -9.89
CA GLU A 22 9.28 35.74 -10.53
C GLU A 22 9.72 34.68 -9.50
N ILE A 23 10.55 35.04 -8.52
CA ILE A 23 10.91 34.15 -7.41
C ILE A 23 9.66 33.70 -6.66
N GLU A 24 8.79 34.62 -6.27
CA GLU A 24 7.54 34.29 -5.57
C GLU A 24 6.65 33.36 -6.40
N ARG A 25 6.56 33.58 -7.73
CA ARG A 25 5.82 32.69 -8.63
C ARG A 25 6.40 31.28 -8.66
N LEU A 26 7.72 31.16 -8.83
CA LEU A 26 8.41 29.87 -8.91
C LEU A 26 8.34 29.12 -7.58
N GLU A 27 8.47 29.81 -6.45
CA GLU A 27 8.30 29.23 -5.12
C GLU A 27 6.89 28.68 -4.92
N ALA A 28 5.86 29.42 -5.35
CA ALA A 28 4.48 28.97 -5.31
C ALA A 28 4.26 27.73 -6.20
N GLU A 29 4.84 27.70 -7.40
CA GLU A 29 4.74 26.56 -8.31
C GLU A 29 5.43 25.31 -7.73
N ILE A 30 6.65 25.45 -7.22
CA ILE A 30 7.38 24.35 -6.57
C ILE A 30 6.61 23.83 -5.36
N SER A 31 6.04 24.72 -4.55
CA SER A 31 5.23 24.34 -3.39
C SER A 31 3.97 23.56 -3.81
N ALA A 32 3.28 24.01 -4.85
CA ALA A 32 2.11 23.32 -5.40
C ALA A 32 2.47 21.93 -5.95
N GLN A 33 3.56 21.82 -6.71
CA GLN A 33 4.05 20.55 -7.22
C GLN A 33 4.44 19.59 -6.09
N ALA A 34 5.11 20.08 -5.05
CA ALA A 34 5.48 19.29 -3.88
C ALA A 34 4.24 18.79 -3.11
N ALA A 35 3.22 19.65 -2.95
CA ALA A 35 1.96 19.28 -2.31
C ALA A 35 1.23 18.19 -3.10
N GLU A 36 1.17 18.30 -4.43
CA GLU A 36 0.57 17.28 -5.28
C GLU A 36 1.33 15.95 -5.21
N MET A 37 2.67 16.00 -5.31
CA MET A 37 3.52 14.80 -5.18
C MET A 37 3.27 14.10 -3.84
N ARG A 38 3.25 14.86 -2.74
CA ARG A 38 2.98 14.32 -1.40
C ARG A 38 1.58 13.71 -1.30
N SER A 39 0.57 14.32 -1.91
CA SER A 39 -0.79 13.77 -1.97
C SER A 39 -0.81 12.41 -2.69
N ARG A 40 -0.14 12.30 -3.84
CA ARG A 40 -0.04 11.04 -4.60
C ARG A 40 0.68 9.94 -3.82
N VAL A 41 1.80 10.27 -3.17
CA VAL A 41 2.55 9.31 -2.32
C VAL A 41 1.69 8.84 -1.16
N ASN A 42 1.02 9.76 -0.45
CA ASN A 42 0.13 9.41 0.66
C ASN A 42 -1.04 8.52 0.21
N ALA A 43 -1.62 8.79 -0.95
CA ALA A 43 -2.71 7.99 -1.49
C ALA A 43 -2.25 6.56 -1.80
N ARG A 44 -1.07 6.40 -2.42
CA ARG A 44 -0.47 5.09 -2.69
C ARG A 44 -0.14 4.34 -1.40
N GLU A 45 0.45 5.01 -0.42
CA GLU A 45 0.77 4.42 0.88
C GLU A 45 -0.49 3.93 1.60
N ARG A 46 -1.55 4.76 1.65
CA ARG A 46 -2.82 4.36 2.27
C ARG A 46 -3.46 3.15 1.59
N ALA A 47 -3.36 3.05 0.26
CA ALA A 47 -3.86 1.89 -0.47
C ALA A 47 -3.12 0.60 -0.06
N LEU A 48 -1.78 0.65 -0.04
CA LEU A 48 -0.94 -0.49 0.39
C LEU A 48 -1.17 -0.86 1.86
N GLN A 49 -1.30 0.14 2.74
CA GLN A 49 -1.62 -0.09 4.15
C GLN A 49 -3.00 -0.73 4.31
N ALA A 50 -4.00 -0.30 3.54
CA ALA A 50 -5.33 -0.92 3.55
C ALA A 50 -5.28 -2.38 3.10
N ASP A 51 -4.48 -2.71 2.08
CA ASP A 51 -4.29 -4.09 1.62
C ASP A 51 -3.59 -4.95 2.68
N LEU A 52 -2.57 -4.42 3.35
CA LEU A 52 -1.91 -5.08 4.48
C LEU A 52 -2.87 -5.33 5.64
N VAL A 53 -3.66 -4.33 6.03
CA VAL A 53 -4.67 -4.47 7.10
C VAL A 53 -5.68 -5.56 6.74
N ARG A 54 -6.19 -5.58 5.50
CA ARG A 54 -7.10 -6.65 5.03
C ARG A 54 -6.42 -8.02 5.00
N CYS A 55 -5.11 -8.08 4.73
CA CYS A 55 -4.37 -9.34 4.76
C CYS A 55 -4.23 -9.92 6.17
N VAL A 56 -3.96 -9.09 7.18
CA VAL A 56 -3.75 -9.59 8.55
C VAL A 56 -5.05 -9.75 9.33
N ALA A 57 -5.98 -8.80 9.21
CA ALA A 57 -7.22 -8.82 9.96
C ALA A 57 -8.32 -9.63 9.27
N GLY A 58 -8.21 -9.84 7.96
CA GLY A 58 -9.29 -10.39 7.16
C GLY A 58 -10.54 -9.50 7.19
N ASN A 59 -11.70 -10.13 7.03
CA ASN A 59 -12.99 -9.47 7.22
C ASN A 59 -13.51 -9.79 8.64
N PRO A 60 -13.65 -8.80 9.53
CA PRO A 60 -14.13 -9.02 10.91
C PRO A 60 -15.60 -9.47 10.98
N PHE A 61 -16.37 -9.27 9.92
CA PHE A 61 -17.76 -9.72 9.80
C PHE A 61 -17.89 -11.08 9.09
N TYR A 62 -16.76 -11.72 8.77
CA TYR A 62 -16.75 -13.04 8.18
C TYR A 62 -16.38 -14.08 9.23
N ASP A 63 -17.40 -14.77 9.73
CA ASP A 63 -17.32 -15.89 10.68
C ASP A 63 -16.92 -17.22 10.04
N GLY A 64 -16.81 -17.24 8.72
CA GLY A 64 -16.35 -18.32 7.86
C GLY A 64 -15.84 -19.57 8.53
N THR A 65 -16.68 -20.62 8.52
CA THR A 65 -16.27 -21.97 8.91
C THR A 65 -15.18 -22.45 7.97
N PHE A 66 -13.96 -22.60 8.49
CA PHE A 66 -12.88 -23.25 7.76
C PHE A 66 -13.03 -24.77 7.94
N ASP A 67 -13.36 -25.48 6.86
CA ASP A 67 -13.54 -26.92 6.92
C ASP A 67 -12.20 -27.62 7.27
N PRO A 68 -12.15 -28.41 8.37
CA PRO A 68 -10.92 -29.11 8.73
C PRO A 68 -10.41 -30.09 7.67
N THR A 69 -11.27 -30.59 6.78
CA THR A 69 -10.90 -31.49 5.69
C THR A 69 -9.98 -30.82 4.66
N TRP A 70 -9.97 -29.48 4.58
CA TRP A 70 -9.07 -28.73 3.70
C TRP A 70 -7.60 -28.76 4.16
N ARG A 71 -7.31 -29.20 5.39
CA ARG A 71 -5.94 -29.29 5.94
C ARG A 71 -5.21 -30.55 5.48
N THR A 72 -5.08 -30.72 4.16
CA THR A 72 -4.28 -31.79 3.56
C THR A 72 -2.80 -31.60 3.86
N SER A 73 -1.98 -32.64 3.69
CA SER A 73 -0.52 -32.54 3.87
C SER A 73 0.09 -31.44 3.00
N VAL A 74 -0.34 -31.34 1.74
CA VAL A 74 0.12 -30.31 0.79
C VAL A 74 -0.22 -28.90 1.28
N VAL A 75 -1.46 -28.69 1.75
CA VAL A 75 -1.90 -27.40 2.30
C VAL A 75 -1.07 -27.03 3.53
N MET A 76 -0.80 -27.98 4.43
CA MET A 76 -0.01 -27.74 5.64
C MET A 76 1.46 -27.44 5.32
N ASP A 77 2.07 -28.16 4.38
CA ASP A 77 3.46 -27.94 3.96
C ASP A 77 3.65 -26.56 3.30
N LEU A 78 2.73 -26.17 2.42
CA LEU A 78 2.73 -24.83 1.82
C LEU A 78 2.56 -23.75 2.88
N THR A 79 1.64 -23.95 3.82
CA THR A 79 1.37 -23.00 4.91
C THR A 79 2.59 -22.80 5.80
N ALA A 80 3.34 -23.86 6.13
CA ALA A 80 4.57 -23.75 6.92
C ALA A 80 5.65 -22.93 6.19
N ALA A 81 5.81 -23.13 4.88
CA ALA A 81 6.74 -22.34 4.07
C ALA A 81 6.32 -20.86 4.02
N ILE A 82 5.02 -20.59 3.90
CA ILE A 82 4.47 -19.23 3.86
C ILE A 82 4.68 -18.50 5.20
N ASP A 83 4.45 -19.16 6.34
CA ASP A 83 4.69 -18.59 7.68
C ASP A 83 6.18 -18.23 7.90
N ALA A 84 7.08 -19.02 7.30
CA ALA A 84 8.51 -18.75 7.24
C ALA A 84 8.90 -17.61 6.28
N GLY A 85 7.94 -17.01 5.56
CA GLY A 85 8.12 -15.83 4.71
C GLY A 85 8.05 -16.09 3.20
N ARG A 86 7.67 -17.29 2.76
CA ARG A 86 7.50 -17.64 1.33
C ARG A 86 6.13 -17.21 0.80
N PHE A 87 5.84 -15.92 0.87
CA PHE A 87 4.56 -15.36 0.43
C PHE A 87 4.30 -15.55 -1.08
N ASP A 88 5.35 -15.81 -1.87
CA ASP A 88 5.26 -16.21 -3.29
C ASP A 88 4.44 -17.49 -3.52
N ARG A 89 4.14 -18.25 -2.46
CA ARG A 89 3.44 -19.53 -2.51
C ARG A 89 1.94 -19.43 -2.26
N LEU A 90 1.40 -18.26 -1.91
CA LEU A 90 -0.05 -18.15 -1.67
C LEU A 90 -0.92 -18.51 -2.89
N PRO A 91 -0.56 -18.15 -4.14
CA PRO A 91 -1.33 -18.62 -5.28
C PRO A 91 -1.38 -20.15 -5.39
N ILE A 92 -0.27 -20.84 -5.05
CA ILE A 92 -0.20 -22.31 -5.04
C ILE A 92 -1.04 -22.88 -3.88
N LEU A 93 -1.06 -22.20 -2.73
CA LEU A 93 -1.95 -22.54 -1.62
C LEU A 93 -3.42 -22.43 -2.03
N ALA A 94 -3.79 -21.45 -2.88
CA ALA A 94 -5.15 -21.32 -3.40
C ALA A 94 -5.56 -22.58 -4.18
N ASP A 95 -4.70 -23.04 -5.09
CA ASP A 95 -4.96 -24.21 -5.92
C ASP A 95 -5.04 -25.48 -5.06
N ALA A 96 -4.13 -25.63 -4.09
CA ALA A 96 -4.16 -26.77 -3.16
C ALA A 96 -5.41 -26.79 -2.27
N LEU A 97 -5.92 -25.62 -1.85
CA LEU A 97 -7.17 -25.51 -1.12
C LEU A 97 -8.37 -25.86 -2.01
N GLU A 98 -8.39 -25.38 -3.26
CA GLU A 98 -9.42 -25.69 -4.24
C GLU A 98 -9.46 -27.20 -4.55
N GLU A 99 -8.31 -27.84 -4.73
CA GLU A 99 -8.18 -29.30 -4.87
C GLU A 99 -8.66 -30.07 -3.63
N ALA A 100 -8.50 -29.50 -2.44
CA ALA A 100 -9.01 -30.05 -1.19
C ALA A 100 -10.53 -29.84 -1.00
N GLY A 101 -11.20 -29.18 -1.96
CA GLY A 101 -12.64 -28.92 -1.94
C GLY A 101 -13.05 -27.57 -1.34
N CYS A 102 -12.12 -26.62 -1.16
CA CYS A 102 -12.45 -25.26 -0.76
C CYS A 102 -13.09 -24.49 -1.92
N ASP A 103 -14.33 -24.04 -1.74
CA ASP A 103 -15.07 -23.21 -2.69
C ASP A 103 -15.28 -21.76 -2.20
N ASP A 104 -14.72 -21.40 -1.03
CA ASP A 104 -14.87 -20.05 -0.50
C ASP A 104 -14.08 -19.03 -1.33
N TYR A 105 -14.80 -18.27 -2.15
CA TYR A 105 -14.22 -17.27 -3.03
C TYR A 105 -13.35 -16.24 -2.29
N ARG A 106 -13.63 -15.91 -1.03
CA ARG A 106 -12.84 -14.91 -0.27
C ARG A 106 -11.47 -15.47 0.09
N ILE A 107 -11.40 -16.75 0.47
CA ILE A 107 -10.13 -17.44 0.72
C ILE A 107 -9.34 -17.52 -0.58
N LEU A 108 -9.95 -18.04 -1.64
CA LEU A 108 -9.27 -18.27 -2.91
C LEU A 108 -8.82 -16.97 -3.58
N THR A 109 -9.67 -15.95 -3.62
CA THR A 109 -9.31 -14.62 -4.15
C THR A 109 -8.24 -13.94 -3.29
N HIS A 110 -8.29 -14.09 -1.95
CA HIS A 110 -7.25 -13.53 -1.10
C HIS A 110 -5.89 -14.17 -1.38
N CYS A 111 -5.80 -15.50 -1.45
CA CYS A 111 -4.54 -16.21 -1.75
C CYS A 111 -3.94 -15.83 -3.12
N ARG A 112 -4.77 -15.36 -4.05
CA ARG A 112 -4.35 -14.93 -5.40
C ARG A 112 -4.03 -13.43 -5.48
N ALA A 113 -4.13 -12.70 -4.36
CA ALA A 113 -3.73 -11.31 -4.28
C ALA A 113 -2.20 -11.15 -4.19
N GLU A 114 -1.70 -9.95 -4.47
CA GLU A 114 -0.25 -9.69 -4.45
C GLU A 114 0.27 -9.31 -3.06
N THR A 115 -0.58 -8.74 -2.20
CA THR A 115 -0.15 -8.17 -0.91
C THR A 115 -0.39 -9.14 0.23
N HIS A 116 0.70 -9.71 0.73
CA HIS A 116 0.70 -10.60 1.88
C HIS A 116 1.76 -10.22 2.92
N ALA A 117 1.43 -10.49 4.18
CA ALA A 117 2.32 -10.29 5.31
C ALA A 117 2.21 -11.45 6.30
N ARG A 118 3.15 -11.52 7.25
CA ARG A 118 3.05 -12.44 8.39
C ARG A 118 1.76 -12.16 9.16
N GLY A 119 1.07 -13.22 9.59
CA GLY A 119 -0.27 -13.12 10.17
C GLY A 119 -1.37 -13.03 9.13
N CYS A 120 -1.10 -13.38 7.86
CA CYS A 120 -2.13 -13.54 6.82
C CYS A 120 -3.30 -14.38 7.35
N TRP A 121 -4.51 -13.82 7.30
CA TRP A 121 -5.68 -14.42 7.95
C TRP A 121 -6.02 -15.82 7.41
N VAL A 122 -5.74 -16.11 6.14
CA VAL A 122 -5.94 -17.46 5.57
C VAL A 122 -4.94 -18.45 6.18
N VAL A 123 -3.67 -18.07 6.26
CA VAL A 123 -2.59 -18.89 6.85
C VAL A 123 -2.89 -19.20 8.31
N GLU A 124 -3.29 -18.19 9.09
CA GLU A 124 -3.66 -18.37 10.49
C GLU A 124 -4.88 -19.31 10.65
N ARG A 125 -5.88 -19.22 9.75
CA ARG A 125 -7.01 -20.16 9.72
C ARG A 125 -6.58 -21.59 9.40
N VAL A 126 -5.70 -21.79 8.43
CA VAL A 126 -5.14 -23.12 8.12
C VAL A 126 -4.39 -23.68 9.34
N LEU A 127 -3.61 -22.86 10.03
CA LEU A 127 -2.89 -23.26 11.25
C LEU A 127 -3.79 -23.47 12.47
N GLY A 128 -5.09 -23.18 12.38
CA GLY A 128 -6.03 -23.25 13.50
C GLY A 128 -5.80 -22.19 14.57
N LYS A 129 -4.97 -21.18 14.26
CA LYS A 129 -4.68 -20.02 15.09
C LYS A 129 -5.72 -18.95 14.77
N VAL A 130 -6.98 -19.18 15.16
CA VAL A 130 -7.96 -18.09 15.03
C VAL A 130 -7.50 -16.96 15.94
N GLY A 131 -7.38 -15.76 15.40
CA GLY A 131 -6.97 -14.57 16.16
C GLY A 131 -7.70 -14.54 17.49
N SER A 132 -6.93 -14.62 18.57
CA SER A 132 -7.36 -14.13 19.87
C SER A 132 -7.85 -12.71 19.60
N ALA A 133 -9.16 -12.50 19.63
CA ALA A 133 -9.71 -11.17 19.79
C ALA A 133 -8.98 -10.55 20.98
N VAL A 134 -8.18 -9.53 20.71
CA VAL A 134 -7.71 -8.58 21.73
C VAL A 134 -8.87 -7.64 22.00
#